data_AF-A0A944N396-F1
#
_entry.id   AF-A0A944N396-F1
#
_cell.length_a   1.000
_cell.length_b   1.000
_cell.length_c   1.000
_cell.angle_alpha   90.00
_cell.angle_beta   90.00
_cell.angle_gamma   90.00
#
_symmetry.space_group_name_H-M   'P 1'
#
loop_
_entity.id
_entity.type
_entity.pdbx_description
1 polymer ?
#
loop_
_entity_poly.entity_id
_entity_poly.type
_entity_poly.pdbx_seq_one_letter_code
_entity_poly.pdbx_strand_id
1 'polypeptide(L)'
;MKKYLNLLYCITFSLILLLSAAGMGASTAHAFFENQARYAFEQRWLPMLSDESPQKRFQAMRAFLAYPAWGLAVLRNTLMNAETENLNWQIVMLIGMLGEPTDIPPLLKIWREQQDPQRSAVWLGAMQRLYWKNRISGGAAPKLTSLTLNYLEKDPAVETEEKNAVIQFKMDNPARSPLFIRVSAHFWKTPIQEELPSKYFWLPAGGKIEANLQTLFSAVEHTDDVRLDFRVWEVGRAKELLHQTINITPPQKPTAPSGK
;
A
#
# COMPACT_ATOMS: atom_id res chain seq x y z
N MET A 1 41.38 -61.98 -20.50
CA MET A 1 40.08 -61.34 -20.87
C MET A 1 39.19 -60.97 -19.68
N LYS A 2 38.96 -61.83 -18.67
CA LYS A 2 38.09 -61.52 -17.50
C LYS A 2 38.45 -60.25 -16.70
N LYS A 3 39.74 -59.93 -16.55
CA LYS A 3 40.20 -58.71 -15.83
C LYS A 3 39.78 -57.39 -16.51
N TYR A 4 39.76 -57.35 -17.84
CA TYR A 4 39.39 -56.15 -18.60
C TYR A 4 37.88 -55.94 -18.66
N LEU A 5 37.09 -57.02 -18.63
CA LEU A 5 35.63 -56.95 -18.58
C LEU A 5 35.14 -56.39 -17.23
N ASN A 6 35.73 -56.82 -16.11
CA ASN A 6 35.40 -56.27 -14.78
C ASN A 6 35.81 -54.80 -14.64
N LEU A 7 36.93 -54.39 -15.25
CA LEU A 7 37.35 -52.98 -15.23
C LEU A 7 36.39 -52.10 -16.03
N LEU A 8 35.91 -52.58 -17.19
CA LEU A 8 34.93 -51.88 -18.01
C LEU A 8 33.58 -51.74 -17.29
N TYR A 9 33.13 -52.79 -16.58
CA TYR A 9 31.91 -52.75 -15.75
C TYR A 9 32.03 -51.81 -14.55
N CYS A 10 33.19 -51.75 -13.89
CA CYS A 10 33.41 -50.78 -12.81
C CYS A 10 33.38 -49.34 -13.34
N ILE A 11 34.00 -49.07 -14.49
CA ILE A 11 34.03 -47.74 -15.08
C ILE A 11 32.63 -47.30 -15.53
N THR A 12 31.84 -48.17 -16.17
CA THR A 12 30.47 -47.83 -16.58
C THR A 12 29.52 -47.66 -15.39
N PHE A 13 29.65 -48.49 -14.34
CA PHE A 13 28.86 -48.35 -13.12
C PHE A 13 29.22 -47.09 -12.34
N SER A 14 30.50 -46.73 -12.27
CA SER A 14 30.97 -45.48 -11.68
C SER A 14 30.53 -44.25 -12.48
N LEU A 15 30.50 -44.32 -13.82
CA LEU A 15 30.02 -43.22 -14.67
C LEU A 15 28.51 -43.00 -14.51
N ILE A 16 27.72 -44.08 -14.41
CA ILE A 16 26.26 -44.02 -14.20
C ILE A 16 25.93 -43.49 -12.79
N LEU A 17 26.72 -43.84 -11.76
CA LEU A 17 26.61 -43.27 -10.41
C LEU A 17 27.00 -41.78 -10.35
N LEU A 18 28.04 -41.36 -11.08
CA LEU A 18 28.43 -39.95 -11.17
C LEU A 18 27.38 -39.11 -11.94
N LEU A 19 26.78 -39.65 -12.99
CA LEU A 19 25.73 -38.99 -13.76
C LEU A 19 24.38 -38.96 -13.03
N SER A 20 24.09 -39.92 -12.15
CA SER A 20 22.87 -39.92 -11.31
C SER A 20 23.00 -39.07 -10.04
N ALA A 21 24.21 -38.96 -9.47
CA ALA A 21 24.49 -38.05 -8.35
C ALA A 21 24.43 -36.57 -8.76
N ALA A 22 24.81 -36.24 -10.00
CA ALA A 22 24.69 -34.89 -10.54
C ALA A 22 23.22 -34.44 -10.74
N GLY A 23 22.28 -35.37 -10.92
CA GLY A 23 20.86 -35.07 -11.11
C GLY A 23 20.03 -34.93 -9.83
N MET A 24 20.44 -35.55 -8.71
CA MET A 24 19.66 -35.57 -7.45
C MET A 24 20.31 -34.78 -6.29
N GLY A 25 21.62 -34.45 -6.35
CA GLY A 25 22.33 -33.73 -5.28
C GLY A 25 22.24 -32.20 -5.34
N ALA A 26 21.97 -31.63 -6.53
CA ALA A 26 21.88 -30.18 -6.69
C ALA A 26 20.62 -29.58 -6.02
N SER A 27 19.49 -30.30 -6.04
CA SER A 27 18.23 -29.81 -5.45
C SER A 27 18.25 -29.83 -3.92
N THR A 28 18.89 -30.83 -3.31
CA THR A 28 18.96 -30.98 -1.84
C THR A 28 19.96 -30.01 -1.22
N ALA A 29 21.12 -29.81 -1.86
CA ALA A 29 22.10 -28.83 -1.41
C ALA A 29 21.57 -27.39 -1.57
N HIS A 30 20.96 -27.05 -2.71
CA HIS A 30 20.36 -25.73 -2.91
C HIS A 30 19.23 -25.46 -1.91
N ALA A 31 18.33 -26.41 -1.68
CA ALA A 31 17.27 -26.28 -0.67
C ALA A 31 17.83 -26.12 0.75
N PHE A 32 18.93 -26.82 1.09
CA PHE A 32 19.62 -26.62 2.36
C PHE A 32 20.17 -25.19 2.50
N PHE A 33 20.88 -24.68 1.48
CA PHE A 33 21.41 -23.32 1.52
C PHE A 33 20.32 -22.26 1.57
N GLU A 34 19.23 -22.45 0.83
CA GLU A 34 18.08 -21.56 0.86
C GLU A 34 17.44 -21.51 2.26
N ASN A 35 17.30 -22.66 2.93
CA ASN A 35 16.81 -22.73 4.30
C ASN A 35 17.75 -22.03 5.29
N GLN A 36 19.07 -22.21 5.16
CA GLN A 36 20.05 -21.54 6.02
C GLN A 36 20.05 -20.02 5.79
N ALA A 37 19.95 -19.57 4.53
CA ALA A 37 19.85 -18.17 4.19
C ALA A 37 18.58 -17.55 4.79
N ARG A 38 17.42 -18.19 4.60
CA ARG A 38 16.15 -17.75 5.20
C ARG A 38 16.26 -17.65 6.72
N TYR A 39 16.79 -18.68 7.38
CA TYR A 39 16.99 -18.69 8.82
C TYR A 39 17.87 -17.52 9.28
N ALA A 40 18.99 -17.24 8.59
CA ALA A 40 19.84 -16.11 8.91
C ALA A 40 19.12 -14.76 8.73
N PHE A 41 18.31 -14.60 7.69
CA PHE A 41 17.51 -13.39 7.49
C PHE A 41 16.46 -13.20 8.58
N GLU A 42 15.72 -14.26 8.94
CA GLU A 42 14.68 -14.21 9.96
C GLU A 42 15.24 -13.98 11.37
N GLN A 43 16.29 -14.70 11.75
CA GLN A 43 16.75 -14.74 13.14
C GLN A 43 17.83 -13.72 13.46
N ARG A 44 18.58 -13.25 12.44
CA ARG A 44 19.70 -12.33 12.65
C ARG A 44 19.46 -10.98 12.00
N TRP A 45 19.23 -10.95 10.68
CA TRP A 45 19.22 -9.68 9.95
C TRP A 45 17.95 -8.86 10.18
N LEU A 46 16.77 -9.50 10.19
CA LEU A 46 15.50 -8.81 10.39
C LEU A 46 15.43 -8.11 11.77
N PRO A 47 15.75 -8.76 12.91
CA PRO A 47 15.77 -8.07 14.21
C PRO A 47 16.79 -6.92 14.27
N MET A 48 17.95 -7.09 13.61
CA MET A 48 19.00 -6.06 13.58
C MET A 48 18.59 -4.77 12.86
N LEU A 49 17.53 -4.78 12.04
CA LEU A 49 17.01 -3.55 11.42
C LEU A 49 16.48 -2.55 12.47
N SER A 50 15.99 -3.05 13.60
CA SER A 50 15.45 -2.25 14.72
C SER A 50 16.45 -2.05 15.86
N ASP A 51 17.67 -2.58 15.78
CA ASP A 51 18.66 -2.51 16.85
C ASP A 51 19.06 -1.05 17.15
N GLU A 52 19.38 -0.72 18.40
CA GLU A 52 19.79 0.63 18.81
C GLU A 52 21.11 1.07 18.17
N SER A 53 22.01 0.15 17.84
CA SER A 53 23.28 0.43 17.18
C SER A 53 23.09 0.78 15.70
N PRO A 54 23.47 2.00 15.26
CA PRO A 54 23.46 2.36 13.84
C PRO A 54 24.29 1.41 12.96
N GLN A 55 25.40 0.91 13.48
CA GLN A 55 26.29 0.00 12.75
C GLN A 55 25.62 -1.34 12.47
N LYS A 56 24.91 -1.91 13.45
CA LYS A 56 24.15 -3.15 13.25
C LYS A 56 22.99 -2.96 12.28
N ARG A 57 22.24 -1.85 12.40
CA ARG A 57 21.19 -1.50 11.43
C ARG A 57 21.74 -1.40 10.01
N PHE A 58 22.90 -0.75 9.85
CA PHE A 58 23.55 -0.63 8.54
C PHE A 58 24.03 -1.98 7.98
N GLN A 59 24.59 -2.85 8.82
CA GLN A 59 24.97 -4.20 8.42
C GLN A 59 23.77 -5.02 7.96
N ALA A 60 22.66 -4.96 8.69
CA ALA A 60 21.41 -5.61 8.32
C ALA A 60 20.88 -5.09 6.98
N MET A 61 20.77 -3.77 6.81
CA MET A 61 20.35 -3.17 5.53
C MET A 61 21.23 -3.65 4.37
N ARG A 62 22.56 -3.68 4.55
CA ARG A 62 23.49 -4.20 3.54
C ARG A 62 23.22 -5.66 3.19
N ALA A 63 22.89 -6.51 4.16
CA ALA A 63 22.58 -7.92 3.90
C ALA A 63 21.34 -8.06 2.99
N PHE A 64 20.27 -7.30 3.28
CA PHE A 64 19.06 -7.30 2.43
C PHE A 64 19.33 -6.79 1.01
N LEU A 65 20.18 -5.77 0.87
CA LEU A 65 20.55 -5.24 -0.44
C LEU A 65 21.47 -6.19 -1.23
N ALA A 66 22.36 -6.91 -0.54
CA ALA A 66 23.28 -7.86 -1.17
C ALA A 66 22.59 -9.14 -1.64
N TYR A 67 21.58 -9.61 -0.90
CA TYR A 67 20.84 -10.83 -1.22
C TYR A 67 19.32 -10.59 -1.27
N PRO A 68 18.84 -9.84 -2.29
CA PRO A 68 17.48 -9.35 -2.33
C PRO A 68 16.43 -10.44 -2.47
N ALA A 69 16.73 -11.54 -3.18
CA ALA A 69 15.78 -12.64 -3.37
C ALA A 69 15.38 -13.29 -2.03
N TRP A 70 16.37 -13.61 -1.19
CA TRP A 70 16.12 -14.20 0.14
C TRP A 70 15.57 -13.18 1.13
N GLY A 71 16.14 -11.97 1.13
CA GLY A 71 15.71 -10.90 2.02
C GLY A 71 14.27 -10.46 1.79
N LEU A 72 13.87 -10.25 0.52
CA LEU A 72 12.53 -9.79 0.18
C LEU A 72 11.44 -10.80 0.56
N ALA A 73 11.70 -12.11 0.43
CA ALA A 73 10.77 -13.15 0.87
C ALA A 73 10.49 -13.03 2.38
N VAL A 74 11.53 -12.81 3.19
CA VAL A 74 11.39 -12.60 4.64
C VAL A 74 10.63 -11.31 4.95
N LEU A 75 10.95 -10.20 4.28
CA LEU A 75 10.23 -8.92 4.47
C LEU A 75 8.73 -9.04 4.15
N ARG A 76 8.37 -9.75 3.07
CA ARG A 76 6.98 -10.00 2.68
C ARG A 76 6.26 -10.88 3.70
N ASN A 77 6.90 -11.92 4.21
CA ASN A 77 6.33 -12.74 5.28
C ASN A 77 6.07 -11.91 6.54
N THR A 78 6.95 -10.96 6.87
CA THR A 78 6.72 -10.03 7.97
C THR A 78 5.48 -9.15 7.74
N LEU A 79 5.24 -8.66 6.51
CA LEU A 79 4.01 -7.90 6.21
C LEU A 79 2.73 -8.71 6.46
N MET A 80 2.73 -9.99 6.09
CA MET A 80 1.55 -10.86 6.20
C MET A 80 1.22 -11.22 7.66
N ASN A 81 2.26 -11.28 8.50
CA ASN A 81 2.14 -11.69 9.90
C ASN A 81 2.16 -10.51 10.88
N ALA A 82 2.34 -9.29 10.40
CA ALA A 82 2.38 -8.12 11.26
C ALA A 82 0.97 -7.85 11.81
N GLU A 83 0.82 -7.94 13.14
CA GLU A 83 -0.21 -7.18 13.84
C GLU A 83 0.05 -5.69 13.53
N THR A 84 -0.99 -4.97 13.12
CA THR A 84 -0.93 -3.65 12.45
C THR A 84 -0.15 -2.56 13.20
N GLU A 85 0.14 -2.77 14.47
CA GLU A 85 0.71 -1.77 15.38
C GLU A 85 2.24 -1.63 15.34
N ASN A 86 3.01 -2.59 14.79
CA ASN A 86 4.48 -2.59 15.01
C ASN A 86 5.36 -2.87 13.78
N LEU A 87 4.90 -2.56 12.56
CA LEU A 87 5.79 -2.67 11.39
C LEU A 87 6.84 -1.55 11.37
N ASN A 88 8.11 -1.93 11.51
CA ASN A 88 9.24 -1.01 11.47
C ASN A 88 9.38 -0.32 10.08
N TRP A 89 9.55 1.01 10.05
CA TRP A 89 9.67 1.79 8.80
C TRP A 89 10.87 1.41 7.92
N GLN A 90 11.96 0.88 8.48
CA GLN A 90 13.09 0.33 7.72
C GLN A 90 12.69 -0.89 6.87
N ILE A 91 11.74 -1.72 7.34
CA ILE A 91 11.19 -2.85 6.58
C ILE A 91 10.46 -2.30 5.35
N VAL A 92 9.58 -1.31 5.56
CA VAL A 92 8.84 -0.64 4.49
C VAL A 92 9.78 0.00 3.47
N MET A 93 10.83 0.67 3.95
CA MET A 93 11.86 1.24 3.09
C MET A 93 12.53 0.17 2.23
N LEU A 94 12.97 -0.96 2.82
CA LEU A 94 13.62 -2.05 2.08
C LEU A 94 12.70 -2.70 1.06
N ILE A 95 11.43 -2.91 1.39
CA ILE A 95 10.43 -3.37 0.43
C ILE A 95 10.30 -2.36 -0.70
N GLY A 96 10.22 -1.06 -0.39
CA GLY A 96 10.23 0.00 -1.41
C GLY A 96 11.45 -0.03 -2.35
N MET A 97 12.59 -0.51 -1.86
CA MET A 97 13.81 -0.62 -2.66
C MET A 97 13.88 -1.88 -3.52
N LEU A 98 13.42 -3.00 -2.98
CA LEU A 98 13.67 -4.34 -3.52
C LEU A 98 12.45 -4.95 -4.20
N GLY A 99 11.26 -4.52 -3.80
CA GLY A 99 9.99 -5.11 -4.17
C GLY A 99 9.48 -4.74 -5.55
N GLU A 100 8.23 -5.12 -5.76
CA GLU A 100 7.47 -4.96 -6.99
C GLU A 100 6.14 -4.23 -6.74
N PRO A 101 5.45 -3.70 -7.76
CA PRO A 101 4.20 -2.96 -7.60
C PRO A 101 3.09 -3.75 -6.86
N THR A 102 3.14 -5.08 -6.90
CA THR A 102 2.21 -5.96 -6.16
C THR A 102 2.35 -5.84 -4.65
N ASP A 103 3.45 -5.25 -4.15
CA ASP A 103 3.67 -4.99 -2.73
C ASP A 103 2.97 -3.70 -2.26
N ILE A 104 2.44 -2.85 -3.16
CA ILE A 104 1.77 -1.59 -2.81
C ILE A 104 0.44 -1.83 -2.07
N PRO A 105 -0.50 -2.67 -2.54
CA PRO A 105 -1.77 -2.87 -1.86
C PRO A 105 -1.65 -3.32 -0.39
N PRO A 106 -0.81 -4.31 -0.01
CA PRO A 106 -0.66 -4.68 1.40
C PRO A 106 0.00 -3.57 2.23
N LEU A 107 1.01 -2.86 1.70
CA LEU A 107 1.61 -1.71 2.38
C LEU A 107 0.60 -0.58 2.62
N LEU A 108 -0.21 -0.28 1.62
CA LEU A 108 -1.26 0.75 1.69
C LEU A 108 -2.35 0.37 2.71
N LYS A 109 -2.68 -0.92 2.81
CA LYS A 109 -3.63 -1.42 3.81
C LYS A 109 -3.10 -1.12 5.22
N ILE A 110 -1.90 -1.60 5.54
CA ILE A 110 -1.28 -1.41 6.86
C ILE A 110 -1.14 0.08 7.18
N TRP A 111 -0.65 0.89 6.22
CA TRP A 111 -0.45 2.32 6.43
C TRP A 111 -1.76 3.09 6.75
N ARG A 112 -2.89 2.68 6.18
CA ARG A 112 -4.20 3.31 6.46
C ARG A 112 -4.82 2.89 7.79
N GLU A 113 -4.47 1.70 8.27
CA GLU A 113 -4.95 1.17 9.56
C GLU A 113 -4.16 1.76 10.74
N GLN A 114 -3.01 2.38 10.48
CA GLN A 114 -2.23 3.10 11.49
C GLN A 114 -2.80 4.49 11.78
N GLN A 115 -3.08 4.78 13.05
CA GLN A 115 -3.62 6.06 13.49
C GLN A 115 -2.59 7.19 13.40
N ASP A 116 -1.31 6.91 13.69
CA ASP A 116 -0.17 7.80 13.49
C ASP A 116 1.07 7.02 13.02
N PRO A 117 1.19 6.75 11.71
CA PRO A 117 2.31 5.98 11.18
C PRO A 117 3.62 6.75 11.36
N GLN A 118 4.50 6.24 12.22
CA GLN A 118 5.86 6.77 12.34
C GLN A 118 6.52 6.87 10.96
N ARG A 119 7.07 8.05 10.67
CA ARG A 119 7.71 8.36 9.39
C ARG A 119 6.81 8.08 8.18
N SER A 120 5.56 8.54 8.23
CA SER A 120 4.59 8.48 7.12
C SER A 120 5.17 8.84 5.72
N ALA A 121 6.12 9.78 5.66
CA ALA A 121 6.86 10.11 4.42
C ALA A 121 7.66 8.92 3.83
N VAL A 122 8.24 8.06 4.66
CA VAL A 122 8.95 6.84 4.24
C VAL A 122 7.97 5.85 3.61
N TRP A 123 6.78 5.68 4.19
CA TRP A 123 5.74 4.81 3.64
C TRP A 123 5.31 5.26 2.26
N LEU A 124 4.95 6.54 2.14
CA LEU A 124 4.57 7.12 0.86
C LEU A 124 5.71 7.02 -0.16
N GLY A 125 6.94 7.35 0.23
CA GLY A 125 8.11 7.28 -0.64
C GLY A 125 8.42 5.86 -1.12
N ALA A 126 8.29 4.85 -0.25
CA ALA A 126 8.47 3.44 -0.60
C ALA A 126 7.42 2.99 -1.63
N MET A 127 6.14 3.25 -1.39
CA MET A 127 5.06 2.90 -2.33
C MET A 127 5.17 3.68 -3.64
N GLN A 128 5.56 4.96 -3.59
CA GLN A 128 5.84 5.75 -4.78
C GLN A 128 6.96 5.14 -5.62
N ARG A 129 8.06 4.71 -4.99
CA ARG A 129 9.17 4.06 -5.70
C ARG A 129 8.70 2.77 -6.38
N LEU A 130 7.98 1.92 -5.67
CA LEU A 130 7.41 0.69 -6.22
C LEU A 130 6.49 0.98 -7.41
N TYR A 131 5.65 2.01 -7.27
CA TYR A 131 4.71 2.41 -8.32
C TYR A 131 5.43 2.85 -9.59
N TRP A 132 6.37 3.80 -9.45
CA TRP A 132 7.06 4.39 -10.58
C TRP A 132 8.07 3.45 -11.25
N LYS A 133 8.62 2.47 -10.53
CA LYS A 133 9.57 1.47 -11.06
C LYS A 133 9.06 0.79 -12.33
N ASN A 134 7.76 0.44 -12.37
CA ASN A 134 7.15 -0.30 -13.48
C ASN A 134 5.92 0.42 -14.06
N ARG A 135 5.80 1.74 -13.86
CA ARG A 135 4.64 2.51 -14.33
C ARG A 135 4.67 2.63 -15.86
N ILE A 136 3.75 1.95 -16.53
CA ILE A 136 3.51 2.07 -17.97
C ILE A 136 2.74 3.35 -18.22
N SER A 137 3.34 4.40 -18.77
CA SER A 137 2.62 5.65 -19.10
C SER A 137 1.64 5.46 -20.25
N GLY A 138 0.54 6.22 -20.23
CA GLY A 138 -0.54 6.13 -21.22
C GLY A 138 -1.71 5.27 -20.74
N GLY A 139 -2.90 5.59 -21.23
CA GLY A 139 -4.15 4.98 -20.80
C GLY A 139 -5.25 6.02 -20.58
N ALA A 140 -6.50 5.55 -20.60
CA ALA A 140 -7.63 6.40 -20.30
C ALA A 140 -7.59 6.85 -18.82
N ALA A 141 -7.93 8.11 -18.57
CA ALA A 141 -8.02 8.67 -17.23
C ALA A 141 -9.06 7.90 -16.39
N PRO A 142 -8.87 7.84 -15.06
CA PRO A 142 -9.89 7.26 -14.18
C PRO A 142 -11.20 8.04 -14.28
N LYS A 143 -12.33 7.35 -14.14
CA LYS A 143 -13.67 7.92 -14.25
C LYS A 143 -14.35 7.87 -12.89
N LEU A 144 -14.80 9.03 -12.40
CA LEU A 144 -15.66 9.12 -11.23
C LEU A 144 -17.09 8.75 -11.66
N THR A 145 -17.64 7.67 -11.11
CA THR A 145 -18.98 7.17 -11.45
C THR A 145 -20.04 7.49 -10.40
N SER A 146 -19.61 7.75 -9.17
CA SER A 146 -20.48 8.23 -8.11
C SER A 146 -19.69 9.13 -7.17
N LEU A 147 -20.33 10.19 -6.69
CA LEU A 147 -19.85 11.05 -5.62
C LEU A 147 -21.08 11.57 -4.86
N THR A 148 -21.19 11.18 -3.59
CA THR A 148 -22.31 11.56 -2.73
C THR A 148 -21.80 12.01 -1.38
N LEU A 149 -22.51 12.95 -0.76
CA LEU A 149 -22.29 13.37 0.62
C LEU A 149 -23.47 12.88 1.47
N ASN A 150 -23.17 12.09 2.48
CA ASN A 150 -24.15 11.63 3.45
C ASN A 150 -23.83 12.23 4.82
N TYR A 151 -24.85 12.68 5.54
CA TYR A 151 -24.71 13.13 6.92
C TYR A 151 -24.99 11.95 7.85
N LEU A 152 -24.10 11.72 8.81
CA LEU A 152 -24.33 10.75 9.88
C LEU A 152 -25.24 11.41 10.91
N GLU A 153 -26.38 10.79 11.19
CA GLU A 153 -27.33 11.26 12.21
C GLU A 153 -26.59 11.41 13.55
N LYS A 154 -26.68 12.60 14.15
CA LYS A 154 -26.29 12.82 15.54
C LYS A 154 -27.47 12.49 16.45
N ASP A 155 -27.15 12.00 17.64
CA ASP A 155 -28.09 11.88 18.75
C ASP A 155 -28.85 13.22 18.92
N PRO A 156 -30.20 13.24 18.84
CA PRO A 156 -30.98 14.47 18.86
C PRO A 156 -30.78 15.33 20.13
N ALA A 157 -30.11 14.79 21.15
CA ALA A 157 -29.76 15.51 22.37
C ALA A 157 -28.55 16.45 22.26
N VAL A 158 -27.78 16.42 21.16
CA VAL A 158 -26.55 17.23 21.00
C VAL A 158 -26.66 18.15 19.78
N GLU A 159 -27.25 19.33 19.98
CA GLU A 159 -27.16 20.43 19.01
C GLU A 159 -25.72 20.92 18.92
N THR A 160 -25.00 20.41 17.93
CA THR A 160 -23.65 20.89 17.58
C THR A 160 -23.68 21.36 16.14
N GLU A 161 -23.06 22.52 15.89
CA GLU A 161 -23.00 23.13 14.55
C GLU A 161 -22.24 22.25 13.54
N GLU A 162 -21.27 21.46 14.03
CA GLU A 162 -20.55 20.48 13.25
C GLU A 162 -21.34 19.18 13.11
N LYS A 163 -21.45 18.67 11.88
CA LYS A 163 -22.07 17.38 11.56
C LYS A 163 -21.01 16.41 11.07
N ASN A 164 -21.10 15.16 11.51
CA ASN A 164 -20.30 14.10 10.91
C ASN A 164 -20.83 13.85 9.51
N ALA A 165 -19.96 13.91 8.50
CA ALA A 165 -20.31 13.68 7.12
C ALA A 165 -19.39 12.62 6.49
N VAL A 166 -19.91 11.96 5.47
CA VAL A 166 -19.21 10.94 4.72
C VAL A 166 -19.33 11.26 3.24
N ILE A 167 -18.20 11.56 2.62
CA ILE A 167 -18.09 11.64 1.16
C ILE A 167 -17.87 10.22 0.66
N GLN A 168 -18.88 9.64 0.02
CA GLN A 168 -18.77 8.32 -0.63
C GLN A 168 -18.49 8.53 -2.12
N PHE A 169 -17.54 7.79 -2.66
CA PHE A 169 -17.23 7.86 -4.09
C PHE A 169 -16.93 6.50 -4.70
N LYS A 170 -17.26 6.37 -5.99
CA LYS A 170 -16.93 5.22 -6.82
C LYS A 170 -16.11 5.67 -8.01
N MET A 171 -15.04 4.96 -8.29
CA MET A 171 -14.11 5.31 -9.36
C MET A 171 -13.67 4.08 -10.13
N ASP A 172 -13.73 4.17 -11.46
CA ASP A 172 -13.29 3.13 -12.38
C ASP A 172 -11.95 3.51 -13.02
N ASN A 173 -11.09 2.52 -13.22
CA ASN A 173 -9.87 2.65 -14.02
C ASN A 173 -9.99 1.88 -15.32
N PRO A 174 -10.30 2.57 -16.43
CA PRO A 174 -10.35 1.94 -17.74
C PRO A 174 -8.97 1.56 -18.29
N ALA A 175 -7.87 2.00 -17.67
CA ALA A 175 -6.53 1.67 -18.14
C ALA A 175 -6.12 0.23 -17.80
N ARG A 176 -5.26 -0.34 -18.65
CA ARG A 176 -4.69 -1.70 -18.47
C ARG A 176 -3.59 -1.75 -17.41
N SER A 177 -3.19 -0.61 -16.87
CA SER A 177 -2.23 -0.50 -15.76
C SER A 177 -2.94 0.00 -14.52
N PRO A 178 -2.56 -0.48 -13.32
CA PRO A 178 -3.08 0.07 -12.08
C PRO A 178 -2.59 1.51 -11.87
N LEU A 179 -3.32 2.27 -11.06
CA LEU A 179 -2.99 3.64 -10.69
C LEU A 179 -2.87 3.74 -9.17
N PHE A 180 -1.78 4.35 -8.71
CA PHE A 180 -1.67 4.81 -7.34
C PHE A 180 -2.13 6.27 -7.29
N ILE A 181 -3.26 6.51 -6.62
CA ILE A 181 -3.91 7.82 -6.62
C ILE A 181 -3.94 8.46 -5.23
N ARG A 182 -3.88 9.79 -5.23
CA ARG A 182 -4.17 10.64 -4.07
C ARG A 182 -5.51 11.34 -4.34
N VAL A 183 -6.39 11.31 -3.36
CA VAL A 183 -7.69 11.97 -3.39
C VAL A 183 -7.72 13.04 -2.32
N SER A 184 -8.22 14.23 -2.68
CA SER A 184 -8.51 15.31 -1.74
C SER A 184 -9.91 15.85 -2.01
N ALA A 185 -10.51 16.41 -0.98
CA ALA A 185 -11.81 17.06 -1.02
C ALA A 185 -11.70 18.38 -0.26
N HIS A 186 -12.34 19.41 -0.78
CA HIS A 186 -12.33 20.74 -0.19
C HIS A 186 -13.73 21.34 -0.20
N PHE A 187 -14.20 21.76 0.98
CA PHE A 187 -15.46 22.46 1.10
C PHE A 187 -15.25 23.97 1.04
N TRP A 188 -16.09 24.62 0.25
CA TRP A 188 -16.19 26.08 0.13
C TRP A 188 -17.50 26.57 0.71
N LYS A 189 -17.54 27.82 1.17
CA LYS A 189 -18.69 28.43 1.86
C LYS A 189 -19.02 27.76 3.20
N THR A 190 -17.98 27.25 3.87
CA THR A 190 -17.99 26.75 5.24
C THR A 190 -17.28 27.78 6.16
N PRO A 191 -17.57 27.84 7.48
CA PRO A 191 -17.02 28.86 8.38
C PRO A 191 -15.49 28.89 8.37
N ILE A 192 -14.89 27.72 8.16
CA ILE A 192 -13.48 27.54 7.84
C ILE A 192 -13.44 26.80 6.51
N GLN A 193 -12.70 27.31 5.53
CA GLN A 193 -12.41 26.56 4.30
C GLN A 193 -11.66 25.28 4.70
N GLU A 194 -12.36 24.14 4.66
CA GLU A 194 -11.87 22.90 5.22
C GLU A 194 -11.20 22.08 4.10
N GLU A 195 -9.87 22.04 4.10
CA GLU A 195 -9.12 21.12 3.26
C GLU A 195 -8.97 19.78 3.99
N LEU A 196 -9.62 18.75 3.44
CA LEU A 196 -9.57 17.43 4.05
C LEU A 196 -8.19 16.80 3.84
N PRO A 197 -7.64 16.10 4.84
CA PRO A 197 -6.40 15.36 4.68
C PRO A 197 -6.49 14.41 3.49
N SER A 198 -5.54 14.53 2.57
CA SER A 198 -5.47 13.67 1.39
C SER A 198 -5.41 12.19 1.78
N LYS A 199 -6.18 11.36 1.08
CA LYS A 199 -6.17 9.90 1.23
C LYS A 199 -5.64 9.22 -0.02
N TYR A 200 -5.04 8.05 0.16
CA TYR A 200 -4.35 7.33 -0.90
C TYR A 200 -5.06 6.01 -1.22
N PHE A 201 -5.16 5.69 -2.51
CA PHE A 201 -5.88 4.52 -3.00
C PHE A 201 -5.10 3.81 -4.10
N TRP A 202 -5.15 2.48 -4.08
CA TRP A 202 -4.72 1.66 -5.19
C TRP A 202 -5.92 1.33 -6.06
N LEU A 203 -5.86 1.76 -7.32
CA LEU A 203 -6.93 1.57 -8.29
C LEU A 203 -6.47 0.51 -9.31
N PRO A 204 -7.00 -0.73 -9.25
CA PRO A 204 -6.53 -1.83 -10.08
C PRO A 204 -6.68 -1.58 -11.59
N ALA A 205 -5.88 -2.24 -12.41
CA ALA A 205 -6.01 -2.22 -13.87
C ALA A 205 -7.39 -2.76 -14.30
N GLY A 206 -8.13 -2.02 -15.13
CA GLY A 206 -9.49 -2.40 -15.54
C GLY A 206 -10.48 -2.54 -14.39
N GLY A 207 -10.11 -2.08 -13.19
CA GLY A 207 -10.85 -2.31 -11.95
C GLY A 207 -11.58 -1.06 -11.47
N LYS A 208 -12.15 -1.18 -10.28
CA LYS A 208 -12.89 -0.11 -9.61
C LYS A 208 -12.59 -0.07 -8.12
N ILE A 209 -12.84 1.08 -7.51
CA ILE A 209 -12.85 1.24 -6.05
C ILE A 209 -14.15 1.90 -5.61
N GLU A 210 -14.54 1.59 -4.38
CA GLU A 210 -15.58 2.28 -3.63
C GLU A 210 -14.98 2.63 -2.27
N ALA A 211 -15.05 3.91 -1.90
CA ALA A 211 -14.38 4.41 -0.72
C ALA A 211 -15.10 5.62 -0.12
N ASN A 212 -14.82 5.84 1.16
CA ASN A 212 -15.45 6.87 1.97
C ASN A 212 -14.37 7.77 2.57
N LEU A 213 -14.63 9.08 2.58
CA LEU A 213 -13.88 10.07 3.34
C LEU A 213 -14.78 10.57 4.47
N GLN A 214 -14.45 10.18 5.69
CA GLN A 214 -15.13 10.72 6.88
C GLN A 214 -14.55 12.10 7.19
N THR A 215 -15.45 13.02 7.53
CA THR A 215 -15.10 14.41 7.82
C THR A 215 -16.10 15.01 8.80
N LEU A 216 -15.66 16.06 9.48
CA LEU A 216 -16.58 17.01 10.08
C LEU A 216 -17.04 17.98 8.99
N PHE A 217 -18.24 18.51 9.14
CA PHE A 217 -18.83 19.45 8.20
C PHE A 217 -19.60 20.50 8.97
N SER A 218 -19.33 21.77 8.69
CA SER A 218 -20.12 22.89 9.20
C SER A 218 -20.44 23.83 8.05
N ALA A 219 -21.72 24.13 7.85
CA ALA A 219 -22.15 25.11 6.86
C ALA A 219 -22.20 26.50 7.50
N VAL A 220 -21.88 27.56 6.75
CA VAL A 220 -22.07 28.93 7.24
C VAL A 220 -23.58 29.18 7.42
N GLU A 221 -23.96 29.94 8.46
CA GLU A 221 -25.34 30.36 8.60
C GLU A 221 -25.77 31.19 7.39
N HIS A 222 -26.98 30.94 6.86
CA HIS A 222 -27.57 31.63 5.72
C HIS A 222 -26.95 31.36 4.32
N THR A 223 -26.25 30.23 4.12
CA THR A 223 -25.95 29.76 2.74
C THR A 223 -26.97 28.74 2.28
N ASP A 224 -27.46 28.91 1.04
CA ASP A 224 -28.34 27.94 0.40
C ASP A 224 -27.57 26.76 -0.22
N ASP A 225 -26.25 26.92 -0.42
CA ASP A 225 -25.38 25.94 -1.06
C ASP A 225 -23.95 25.93 -0.49
N VAL A 226 -23.41 24.73 -0.32
CA VAL A 226 -21.99 24.49 -0.04
C VAL A 226 -21.37 23.80 -1.24
N ARG A 227 -20.22 24.29 -1.70
CA ARG A 227 -19.52 23.72 -2.85
C ARG A 227 -18.47 22.72 -2.35
N LEU A 228 -18.47 21.51 -2.89
CA LEU A 228 -17.41 20.51 -2.70
C LEU A 228 -16.59 20.40 -3.98
N ASP A 229 -15.28 20.63 -3.88
CA ASP A 229 -14.31 20.31 -4.91
C ASP A 229 -13.63 18.98 -4.58
N PHE A 230 -13.87 17.98 -5.42
CA PHE A 230 -13.26 16.66 -5.33
C PHE A 230 -12.16 16.52 -6.38
N ARG A 231 -10.93 16.22 -5.93
CA ARG A 231 -9.74 16.20 -6.79
C ARG A 231 -8.97 14.90 -6.65
N VAL A 232 -8.45 14.42 -7.77
CA VAL A 232 -7.66 13.20 -7.84
C VAL A 232 -6.36 13.45 -8.59
N TRP A 233 -5.27 13.00 -8.00
CA TRP A 233 -3.93 13.04 -8.59
C TRP A 233 -3.36 11.64 -8.72
N GLU A 234 -2.50 11.47 -9.71
CA GLU A 234 -1.55 10.37 -9.71
C GLU A 234 -0.45 10.68 -8.68
N VAL A 235 -0.15 9.74 -7.79
CA VAL A 235 0.83 9.98 -6.74
C VAL A 235 2.21 10.28 -7.35
N GLY A 236 2.81 11.41 -6.98
CA GLY A 236 4.09 11.88 -7.51
C GLY A 236 3.97 12.79 -8.75
N ARG A 237 2.75 13.12 -9.19
CA ARG A 237 2.49 14.13 -10.23
C ARG A 237 1.74 15.34 -9.67
N ALA A 238 2.09 16.52 -10.18
CA ALA A 238 1.39 17.76 -9.84
C ALA A 238 0.06 17.91 -10.60
N LYS A 239 -0.01 17.38 -11.83
CA LYS A 239 -1.21 17.49 -12.67
C LYS A 239 -2.35 16.61 -12.15
N GLU A 240 -3.53 17.20 -12.04
CA GLU A 240 -4.76 16.51 -11.68
C GLU A 240 -5.17 15.51 -12.78
N LEU A 241 -5.60 14.32 -12.36
CA LEU A 241 -6.24 13.34 -13.23
C LEU A 241 -7.72 13.65 -13.42
N LEU A 242 -8.37 14.15 -12.37
CA LEU A 242 -9.79 14.44 -12.32
C LEU A 242 -10.06 15.55 -11.31
N HIS A 243 -10.97 16.46 -11.67
CA HIS A 243 -11.55 17.46 -10.78
C HIS A 243 -13.06 17.51 -11.04
N GLN A 244 -13.84 17.33 -9.98
CA GLN A 244 -15.29 17.42 -10.00
C GLN A 244 -15.74 18.42 -8.93
N THR A 245 -16.57 19.37 -9.34
CA THR A 245 -17.25 20.27 -8.43
C THR A 245 -18.71 19.84 -8.29
N ILE A 246 -19.22 19.79 -7.06
CA ILE A 246 -20.64 19.59 -6.77
C ILE A 246 -21.15 20.66 -5.81
N ASN A 247 -22.41 21.07 -6.00
CA ASN A 247 -23.11 21.92 -5.04
C ASN A 247 -23.99 21.03 -4.16
N ILE A 248 -23.87 21.23 -2.86
CA ILE A 248 -24.55 20.46 -1.82
C ILE A 248 -25.49 21.42 -1.11
N THR A 249 -26.74 21.02 -0.94
CA THR A 249 -27.66 21.73 -0.06
C THR A 249 -27.38 21.33 1.39
N PRO A 250 -26.99 22.27 2.27
CA PRO A 250 -26.79 21.94 3.67
C PRO A 250 -28.13 21.56 4.34
N PRO A 251 -28.11 20.64 5.32
CA PRO A 251 -29.31 20.20 6.03
C PRO A 251 -29.91 21.37 6.81
N GLN A 252 -31.18 21.70 6.53
CA GLN A 252 -31.90 22.80 7.17
C GLN A 252 -32.01 22.57 8.69
N LYS A 253 -31.80 23.62 9.50
CA LYS A 253 -32.18 23.60 10.93
C LYS A 253 -33.70 23.39 11.02
N PRO A 254 -34.22 22.54 11.94
CA PRO A 254 -35.65 22.47 12.17
C PRO A 254 -36.17 23.87 12.49
N THR A 255 -37.09 24.39 11.70
CA THR A 255 -37.80 25.62 12.05
C THR A 255 -38.55 25.36 13.34
N ALA A 256 -38.25 26.15 14.38
CA ALA A 256 -39.02 26.14 15.62
C ALA A 256 -40.51 26.28 15.28
N PRO A 257 -41.41 25.49 15.89
CA PRO A 257 -42.82 25.65 15.66
C PRO A 257 -43.19 27.08 16.04
N SER A 258 -43.81 27.80 15.09
CA SER A 258 -44.34 29.14 15.34
C SER A 258 -45.34 29.02 16.48
N GLY A 259 -44.93 29.41 17.68
CA GLY A 259 -45.82 29.51 18.83
C GLY A 259 -46.97 30.45 18.48
N LYS A 260 -48.18 29.92 18.51
CA LYS A 260 -49.41 30.70 18.62
C LYS A 260 -49.75 30.88 20.09
#